data_AF-A0A4Q5Z6S2-F1
#
_entry.id   AF-A0A4Q5Z6S2-F1
#
_cell.length_a   1.000
_cell.length_b   1.000
_cell.length_c   1.000
_cell.angle_alpha   90.00
_cell.angle_beta   90.00
_cell.angle_gamma   90.00
#
_symmetry.space_group_name_H-M   'P 1'
#
loop_
_entity.id
_entity.type
_entity.pdbx_description
1 polymer ?
#
loop_
_entity_poly.entity_id
_entity_poly.type
_entity_poly.pdbx_seq_one_letter_code
_entity_poly.pdbx_strand_id
1 'polypeptide(L)'
;MIKTGEFRLGNYLMHKTGVRILTVPCTFQHFELMAKDGGKDLFPVVLSPAILEKAGFIENKKYALLPESREFVFVLPVMGSGDVSMKAYVKNNKECFARVMTNNVPLSNNFYHLHQLQNAYFSLTGDELPIKL
;
A
#
# COMPACT_ATOMS: atom_id res chain seq x y z
N MET A 1 -0.37 -25.81 -9.52
CA MET A 1 0.22 -24.94 -10.57
C MET A 1 -0.12 -23.53 -10.17
N ILE A 2 0.87 -22.67 -9.87
CA ILE A 2 0.61 -21.26 -9.56
C ILE A 2 -0.07 -20.66 -10.81
N LYS A 3 -1.27 -20.10 -10.66
CA LYS A 3 -1.93 -19.45 -11.80
C LYS A 3 -1.07 -18.24 -12.15
N THR A 4 -0.74 -18.05 -13.42
CA THR A 4 0.07 -16.90 -13.88
C THR A 4 -0.54 -15.54 -13.47
N GLY A 5 -1.83 -15.48 -13.14
CA GLY A 5 -2.50 -14.31 -12.54
C GLY A 5 -2.38 -14.17 -11.02
N GLU A 6 -1.90 -15.18 -10.28
CA GLU A 6 -1.59 -15.10 -8.84
C GLU A 6 -0.21 -14.48 -8.58
N PHE A 7 0.66 -14.46 -9.59
CA PHE A 7 1.96 -13.79 -9.49
C PHE A 7 1.75 -12.29 -9.63
N ARG A 8 1.54 -11.62 -8.49
CA ARG A 8 1.36 -10.18 -8.45
C ARG A 8 2.71 -9.49 -8.63
N LEU A 9 3.05 -9.24 -9.88
CA LEU A 9 4.05 -8.25 -10.32
C LEU A 9 3.65 -6.80 -9.94
N GLY A 10 2.79 -6.63 -8.95
CA GLY A 10 1.93 -5.48 -8.83
C GLY A 10 2.57 -4.35 -8.02
N ASN A 11 2.59 -3.10 -8.49
CA ASN A 11 2.44 -2.60 -9.86
C ASN A 11 3.48 -1.50 -10.13
N TYR A 12 4.25 -1.12 -9.12
CA TYR A 12 5.23 -0.06 -9.15
C TYR A 12 6.35 -0.39 -8.15
N LEU A 13 7.55 0.06 -8.45
CA LEU A 13 8.72 0.04 -7.56
C LEU A 13 9.38 1.41 -7.58
N MET A 14 10.26 1.66 -6.63
CA MET A 14 11.13 2.83 -6.66
C MET A 14 12.46 2.42 -7.29
N HIS A 15 12.81 3.00 -8.43
CA HIS A 15 14.04 2.73 -9.15
C HIS A 15 14.98 3.94 -9.04
N LYS A 16 16.20 3.71 -8.57
CA LYS A 16 17.27 4.69 -8.61
C LYS A 16 17.91 4.74 -10.01
N THR A 17 17.61 5.79 -10.76
CA THR A 17 18.22 6.08 -12.05
C THR A 17 19.20 7.24 -11.90
N GLY A 18 20.49 6.92 -11.83
CA GLY A 18 21.55 7.90 -11.55
C GLY A 18 21.44 8.49 -10.14
N VAL A 19 21.14 9.79 -10.04
CA VAL A 19 20.99 10.51 -8.76
C VAL A 19 19.54 10.63 -8.27
N ARG A 20 18.56 10.17 -9.06
CA ARG A 20 17.13 10.29 -8.72
C ARG A 20 16.53 8.93 -8.39
N ILE A 21 15.55 8.92 -7.50
CA ILE A 21 14.71 7.74 -7.22
C ILE A 21 13.30 8.05 -7.70
N LEU A 22 12.77 7.21 -8.58
CA LEU A 22 11.48 7.42 -9.23
C LEU A 22 10.56 6.22 -9.01
N THR A 23 9.28 6.47 -8.76
CA THR A 23 8.26 5.43 -8.74
C THR A 23 7.89 5.06 -10.17
N VAL A 24 8.21 3.85 -10.60
CA VAL A 24 8.01 3.35 -11.98
C VAL A 24 7.24 2.04 -11.98
N PRO A 25 6.50 1.71 -13.06
CA PRO A 25 5.86 0.40 -13.17
C PRO A 25 6.89 -0.73 -13.10
N CYS A 26 6.56 -1.81 -12.40
CA CYS A 26 7.40 -3.00 -12.39
C CYS A 26 7.28 -3.73 -13.74
N THR A 27 8.41 -4.11 -14.34
CA THR A 27 8.46 -4.76 -15.66
C THR A 27 9.47 -5.90 -15.67
N PHE A 28 9.44 -6.77 -16.68
CA PHE A 28 10.39 -7.88 -16.82
C PHE A 28 11.87 -7.44 -16.84
N GLN A 29 12.17 -6.26 -17.39
CA GLN A 29 13.54 -5.71 -17.39
C GLN A 29 14.09 -5.51 -15.98
N HIS A 30 13.25 -5.24 -14.98
CA HIS A 30 13.69 -5.11 -13.59
C HIS A 30 14.10 -6.46 -12.99
N PHE A 31 13.51 -7.57 -13.45
CA PHE A 31 13.94 -8.92 -13.04
C PHE A 31 15.27 -9.29 -13.66
N GLU A 32 15.48 -8.95 -14.93
CA GLU A 32 16.78 -9.09 -15.59
C GLU A 32 17.86 -8.26 -14.89
N LEU A 33 17.51 -7.04 -14.44
CA LEU A 33 18.41 -6.18 -13.66
C LEU A 33 18.75 -6.82 -12.31
N MET A 34 17.77 -7.37 -11.60
CA MET A 34 18.03 -8.10 -10.34
C MET A 34 18.95 -9.31 -10.55
N ALA A 35 18.76 -10.07 -11.64
CA ALA A 35 19.59 -11.22 -11.96
C ALA A 35 21.06 -10.85 -12.25
N LYS A 36 21.35 -9.57 -12.52
CA LYS A 36 22.68 -9.02 -12.79
C LYS A 36 23.22 -8.17 -11.63
N ASP A 37 22.82 -8.48 -10.38
CA ASP A 37 23.19 -7.74 -9.16
C ASP A 37 22.74 -6.26 -9.10
N GLY A 38 21.81 -5.85 -9.96
CA GLY A 38 21.23 -4.51 -9.98
C GLY A 38 20.13 -4.29 -8.93
N GLY A 39 19.87 -5.26 -8.05
CA GLY A 39 18.81 -5.19 -7.03
C GLY A 39 19.00 -4.05 -6.01
N LYS A 40 20.24 -3.56 -5.83
CA LYS A 40 20.56 -2.45 -4.91
C LYS A 40 19.91 -1.11 -5.28
N ASP A 41 19.47 -0.96 -6.53
CA ASP A 41 18.86 0.26 -7.05
C ASP A 41 17.32 0.18 -7.10
N LEU A 42 16.75 -0.91 -6.59
CA LEU A 42 15.31 -1.16 -6.54
C LEU A 42 14.82 -1.17 -5.09
N PHE A 43 13.79 -0.36 -4.81
CA PHE A 43 13.22 -0.20 -3.48
C PHE A 43 11.70 -0.39 -3.50
N PRO A 44 11.09 -0.85 -2.39
CA PRO A 44 9.65 -0.89 -2.28
C PRO A 44 9.06 0.53 -2.27
N VAL A 45 7.88 0.69 -2.88
CA VAL A 45 7.13 1.95 -2.77
C VAL A 45 6.57 2.08 -1.36
N VAL A 46 7.05 3.09 -0.62
CA VAL A 46 6.53 3.43 0.72
C VAL A 46 5.13 4.02 0.63
N LEU A 47 4.30 3.79 1.65
CA LEU A 47 3.03 4.48 1.75
C LEU A 47 3.26 5.98 1.97
N SER A 48 2.35 6.77 1.39
CA SER A 48 2.30 8.22 1.55
C SER A 48 0.85 8.68 1.45
N PRO A 49 0.50 9.88 1.96
CA PRO A 49 -0.84 10.44 1.79
C PRO A 49 -1.33 10.40 0.35
N ALA A 50 -0.48 10.79 -0.61
CA ALA A 50 -0.82 10.80 -2.02
C ALA A 50 -1.14 9.39 -2.56
N ILE A 51 -0.42 8.36 -2.13
CA ILE A 51 -0.71 6.97 -2.53
C ILE A 51 -2.03 6.48 -1.93
N LEU A 52 -2.30 6.81 -0.67
CA LEU A 52 -3.54 6.43 0.01
C LEU A 52 -4.76 7.06 -0.68
N GLU A 53 -4.69 8.35 -1.00
CA GLU A 53 -5.75 9.06 -1.72
C GLU A 53 -5.99 8.45 -3.12
N LYS A 54 -4.92 8.14 -3.86
CA LYS A 54 -5.02 7.45 -5.16
C LYS A 54 -5.62 6.04 -5.04
N ALA A 55 -5.39 5.36 -3.91
CA ALA A 55 -5.99 4.07 -3.58
C ALA A 55 -7.43 4.18 -3.05
N GLY A 56 -8.01 5.39 -2.98
CA GLY A 56 -9.40 5.61 -2.55
C GLY A 56 -9.60 5.75 -1.05
N PHE A 57 -8.54 5.88 -0.26
CA PHE A 57 -8.67 6.21 1.15
C PHE A 57 -9.17 7.65 1.33
N ILE A 58 -9.95 7.87 2.38
CA ILE A 58 -10.49 9.19 2.74
C ILE A 58 -9.91 9.62 4.09
N GLU A 59 -9.43 10.86 4.18
CA GLU A 59 -8.92 11.42 5.43
C GLU A 59 -10.03 11.47 6.50
N ASN A 60 -9.79 10.85 7.66
CA ASN A 60 -10.71 10.84 8.78
C ASN A 60 -10.52 12.09 9.65
N LYS A 61 -11.55 12.94 9.68
CA LYS A 61 -11.58 14.21 10.44
C LYS A 61 -12.55 14.17 11.62
N LYS A 62 -12.97 12.98 12.06
CA LYS A 62 -13.95 12.81 13.15
C LYS A 62 -13.45 13.28 14.52
N TYR A 63 -12.14 13.39 14.72
CA TYR A 63 -11.52 13.82 15.97
C TYR A 63 -10.22 14.56 15.70
N ALA A 64 -9.78 15.34 16.69
CA ALA A 64 -8.50 16.04 16.64
C ALA A 64 -7.34 15.04 16.77
N LEU A 65 -6.33 15.21 15.92
CA LEU A 65 -5.06 14.50 15.99
C LEU A 65 -3.96 15.46 16.44
N LEU A 66 -2.79 14.92 16.79
CA LEU A 66 -1.60 15.73 17.01
C LEU A 66 -1.26 16.57 15.75
N PRO A 67 -0.58 17.71 15.90
CA PRO A 67 -0.13 18.50 14.74
C PRO A 67 0.63 17.61 13.74
N GLU A 68 0.31 17.75 12.45
CA GLU A 68 0.88 16.96 11.34
C GLU A 68 0.50 15.47 11.29
N SER A 69 -0.14 14.92 12.33
CA SER A 69 -0.71 13.59 12.28
C SER A 69 -1.98 13.57 11.43
N ARG A 70 -2.14 12.51 10.63
CA ARG A 70 -3.34 12.28 9.82
C ARG A 70 -3.78 10.82 9.93
N GLU A 71 -5.07 10.58 9.87
CA GLU A 71 -5.63 9.24 9.72
C GLU A 71 -6.42 9.19 8.41
N PHE A 72 -6.30 8.10 7.67
CA PHE A 72 -7.07 7.82 6.48
C PHE A 72 -7.79 6.49 6.63
N VAL A 73 -9.00 6.38 6.10
CA VAL A 73 -9.85 5.18 6.21
C VAL A 73 -10.30 4.74 4.83
N PHE A 74 -10.22 3.43 4.60
CA PHE A 74 -10.81 2.75 3.46
C PHE A 74 -11.77 1.68 3.98
N VAL A 75 -13.07 1.81 3.70
CA VAL A 75 -14.07 0.81 4.09
C VAL A 75 -14.08 -0.30 3.06
N LEU A 76 -13.92 -1.55 3.50
CA LEU A 76 -13.86 -2.70 2.59
C LEU A 76 -15.27 -3.23 2.31
N PRO A 77 -15.59 -3.56 1.05
CA PRO A 77 -16.89 -4.11 0.68
C PRO A 77 -16.95 -5.62 1.00
N VAL A 78 -16.79 -6.01 2.26
CA VAL A 78 -16.84 -7.42 2.66
C VAL A 78 -18.27 -7.87 2.96
N MET A 79 -18.58 -9.13 2.66
CA MET A 79 -19.83 -9.76 3.06
C MET A 79 -19.73 -10.22 4.52
N GLY A 80 -20.38 -9.52 5.45
CA GLY A 80 -20.40 -9.87 6.87
C GLY A 80 -21.08 -8.81 7.74
N SER A 81 -21.39 -9.15 8.99
CA SER A 81 -22.05 -8.26 9.95
C SER A 81 -21.11 -7.31 10.71
N GLY A 82 -19.85 -7.19 10.27
CA GLY A 82 -18.83 -6.37 10.93
C GLY A 82 -18.23 -5.32 10.02
N ASP A 83 -17.91 -4.15 10.58
CA ASP A 83 -17.26 -3.06 9.86
C ASP A 83 -15.79 -3.40 9.65
N VAL A 84 -15.45 -3.92 8.47
CA VAL A 84 -14.06 -4.19 8.08
C VAL A 84 -13.53 -3.00 7.29
N SER A 85 -12.41 -2.44 7.75
CA SER A 85 -11.78 -1.28 7.12
C SER A 85 -10.27 -1.40 7.18
N MET A 86 -9.58 -0.69 6.28
CA MET A 86 -8.17 -0.40 6.43
C MET A 86 -8.02 1.01 6.97
N LYS A 87 -7.21 1.18 8.02
CA LYS A 87 -6.86 2.49 8.56
C LYS A 87 -5.38 2.74 8.36
N ALA A 88 -5.06 3.87 7.75
CA ALA A 88 -3.72 4.35 7.57
C ALA A 88 -3.45 5.56 8.46
N TYR A 89 -2.24 5.64 9.00
CA TYR A 89 -1.79 6.65 9.92
C TYR A 89 -0.54 7.30 9.36
N VAL A 90 -0.52 8.63 9.38
CA VAL A 90 0.68 9.43 9.17
C VAL A 90 1.06 9.99 10.51
N LYS A 91 2.23 9.59 11.02
CA LYS A 91 2.77 10.10 12.29
C LYS A 91 3.37 11.49 12.10
N ASN A 92 3.63 12.19 13.21
CA ASN A 92 4.30 13.50 13.20
C ASN A 92 5.69 13.48 12.55
N ASN A 93 6.40 12.34 12.60
CA ASN A 93 7.68 12.16 11.91
C ASN A 93 7.53 11.85 10.40
N LYS A 94 6.32 11.97 9.85
CA LYS A 94 5.95 11.66 8.46
C LYS A 94 6.04 10.18 8.07
N GLU A 95 6.28 9.28 9.03
CA GLU A 95 6.17 7.85 8.81
C GLU A 95 4.71 7.47 8.57
N CYS A 96 4.46 6.71 7.50
CA CYS A 96 3.13 6.25 7.13
C CYS A 96 3.03 4.73 7.25
N PHE A 97 1.98 4.25 7.91
CA PHE A 97 1.67 2.83 8.00
C PHE A 97 0.16 2.61 7.97
N ALA A 98 -0.28 1.40 7.71
CA ALA A 98 -1.68 1.03 7.75
C ALA A 98 -1.92 -0.35 8.36
N ARG A 99 -3.18 -0.60 8.74
CA ARG A 99 -3.66 -1.85 9.36
C ARG A 99 -5.05 -2.20 8.86
N VAL A 100 -5.36 -3.49 8.87
CA VAL A 100 -6.73 -4.00 8.76
C VAL A 100 -7.38 -3.91 10.13
N MET A 101 -8.61 -3.41 10.15
CA MET A 101 -9.43 -3.20 11.34
C MET A 101 -10.76 -3.93 11.17
N THR A 102 -11.30 -4.46 12.26
CA THR A 102 -12.71 -4.93 12.33
C THR A 102 -13.32 -4.38 13.60
N ASN A 103 -14.44 -3.66 13.48
CA ASN A 103 -15.11 -3.01 14.61
C ASN A 103 -14.14 -2.15 15.45
N ASN A 104 -13.25 -1.40 14.77
CA ASN A 104 -12.15 -0.61 15.36
C ASN A 104 -11.06 -1.40 16.13
N VAL A 105 -11.04 -2.73 16.04
CA VAL A 105 -9.96 -3.56 16.60
C VAL A 105 -8.97 -3.92 15.49
N PRO A 106 -7.65 -3.75 15.69
CA PRO A 106 -6.66 -4.13 14.69
C PRO A 106 -6.57 -5.66 14.54
N LEU A 107 -6.64 -6.14 13.30
CA LEU A 107 -6.51 -7.55 12.93
C LEU A 107 -5.19 -7.89 12.24
N SER A 108 -4.43 -6.88 11.84
CA SER A 108 -3.13 -7.07 11.19
C SER A 108 -2.01 -6.33 11.90
N ASN A 109 -0.78 -6.78 11.65
CA ASN A 109 0.41 -5.98 11.87
C ASN A 109 0.41 -4.73 10.98
N ASN A 110 1.30 -3.79 11.29
CA ASN A 110 1.58 -2.65 10.43
C ASN A 110 2.08 -3.11 9.06
N PHE A 111 1.54 -2.50 8.02
CA PHE A 111 2.15 -2.49 6.70
C PHE A 111 2.56 -1.07 6.32
N TYR A 112 3.70 -0.96 5.64
CA TYR A 112 4.42 0.30 5.36
C TYR A 112 4.58 0.56 3.86
N HIS A 113 4.32 -0.44 3.02
CA HIS A 113 4.56 -0.37 1.59
C HIS A 113 3.30 -0.66 0.78
N LEU A 114 3.24 -0.10 -0.42
CA LEU A 114 2.11 -0.25 -1.34
C LEU A 114 1.81 -1.72 -1.67
N HIS A 115 2.83 -2.54 -1.90
CA HIS A 115 2.63 -3.97 -2.20
C HIS A 115 1.95 -4.73 -1.05
N GLN A 116 2.23 -4.36 0.20
CA GLN A 116 1.59 -4.98 1.36
C GLN A 116 0.11 -4.59 1.44
N LEU A 117 -0.21 -3.32 1.13
CA LEU A 117 -1.58 -2.84 1.01
C LEU A 117 -2.35 -3.58 -0.11
N GLN A 118 -1.75 -3.73 -1.29
CA GLN A 118 -2.35 -4.47 -2.41
C GLN A 118 -2.56 -5.95 -2.05
N ASN A 119 -1.58 -6.57 -1.39
CA ASN A 119 -1.67 -7.93 -0.88
C ASN A 119 -2.82 -8.10 0.11
N ALA A 120 -2.93 -7.19 1.08
CA ALA A 120 -4.03 -7.19 2.04
C ALA A 120 -5.39 -6.99 1.36
N TYR A 121 -5.50 -6.07 0.40
CA TYR A 121 -6.78 -5.76 -0.26
C TYR A 121 -7.34 -6.99 -0.98
N PHE A 122 -6.58 -7.56 -1.91
CA PHE A 122 -7.01 -8.76 -2.64
C PHE A 122 -7.27 -9.94 -1.72
N SER A 123 -6.48 -10.11 -0.64
CA SER A 123 -6.73 -11.22 0.30
C SER A 123 -8.08 -11.10 0.99
N LEU A 124 -8.61 -9.88 1.11
CA LEU A 124 -9.89 -9.60 1.77
C LEU A 124 -11.06 -9.48 0.78
N THR A 125 -10.82 -9.03 -0.45
CA THR A 125 -11.88 -8.77 -1.44
C THR A 125 -11.92 -9.75 -2.59
N GLY A 126 -10.81 -10.42 -2.91
CA GLY A 126 -10.63 -11.19 -4.14
C GLY A 126 -10.31 -10.36 -5.37
N ASP A 127 -10.33 -9.02 -5.26
CA ASP A 127 -10.12 -8.08 -6.35
C ASP A 127 -8.79 -7.32 -6.23
N GLU A 128 -8.30 -6.78 -7.35
CA GLU A 128 -7.13 -5.89 -7.34
C GLU A 128 -7.48 -4.51 -6.78
N LEU A 129 -6.55 -3.91 -6.02
CA LEU A 129 -6.74 -2.58 -5.43
C LEU A 129 -6.86 -1.53 -6.56
N PRO A 130 -7.98 -0.80 -6.67
CA PRO A 130 -8.12 0.25 -7.67
C PRO A 130 -7.23 1.44 -7.30
N ILE A 131 -6.22 1.71 -8.14
CA ILE A 131 -5.36 2.91 -8.01
C ILE A 131 -5.74 3.89 -9.12
N LYS A 132 -6.26 5.06 -8.73
CA LYS A 132 -6.53 6.18 -9.64
C LYS A 132 -5.21 6.92 -9.87
N LEU A 133 -4.59 6.70 -11.03
CA LEU A 133 -3.33 7.35 -11.40
C LEU A 133 -3.54 8.80 -11.85
#